data_AF-A0A3B8WQQ5-F1
#
_entry.id   AF-A0A3B8WQQ5-F1
#
_cell.length_a   1.000
_cell.length_b   1.000
_cell.length_c   1.000
_cell.angle_alpha   90.00
_cell.angle_beta   90.00
_cell.angle_gamma   90.00
#
_symmetry.space_group_name_H-M   'P 1'
#
loop_
_entity.id
_entity.type
_entity.pdbx_description
1 polymer ?
#
loop_
_entity_poly.entity_id
_entity_poly.type
_entity_poly.pdbx_seq_one_letter_code
_entity_poly.pdbx_strand_id
1 'polypeptide(L)'
;MKKFFAVITAMLCLTGAVFADEVEDLLKEPVSNEIQTIIPEDQHVTNKTAKVRLEYTPLTDEVRLYYTCAAVQFDQGEAMNTALAVLKDFQEKNQYYSYKYMRRDSVKYYKDEKTGFKWAQYFSYVRFQR
;
A
#
# COMPACT_ATOMS: atom_id res chain seq x y z
N MET A 1 -13.74 -51.21 -29.74
CA MET A 1 -13.69 -49.74 -29.91
C MET A 1 -14.09 -49.02 -28.61
N LYS A 2 -13.28 -49.11 -27.54
CA LYS A 2 -13.55 -48.43 -26.24
C LYS A 2 -12.35 -47.63 -25.71
N LYS A 3 -11.17 -47.78 -26.34
CA LYS A 3 -9.90 -47.17 -25.90
C LYS A 3 -9.54 -45.88 -26.65
N PHE A 4 -10.23 -45.57 -27.75
CA PHE A 4 -10.01 -44.34 -28.52
C PHE A 4 -10.75 -43.12 -27.95
N PHE A 5 -11.88 -43.33 -27.25
CA PHE A 5 -12.64 -42.23 -26.66
C PHE A 5 -11.90 -41.54 -25.51
N ALA A 6 -11.15 -42.29 -24.71
CA ALA A 6 -10.42 -41.75 -23.56
C ALA A 6 -9.30 -40.77 -23.95
N VAL A 7 -8.67 -40.96 -25.11
CA VAL A 7 -7.57 -40.12 -25.59
C VAL A 7 -8.07 -38.76 -26.09
N ILE A 8 -9.26 -38.74 -26.73
CA ILE A 8 -9.87 -37.49 -27.21
C ILE A 8 -10.37 -36.64 -26.04
N THR A 9 -10.93 -37.27 -25.00
CA THR A 9 -11.37 -36.55 -23.78
C THR A 9 -10.20 -35.94 -23.00
N ALA A 10 -9.06 -36.64 -22.90
CA ALA A 10 -7.87 -36.11 -22.20
C ALA A 10 -7.26 -34.90 -22.93
N MET A 11 -7.34 -34.87 -24.27
CA MET A 11 -6.79 -33.78 -25.08
C MET A 11 -7.66 -32.51 -25.02
N LEU A 12 -8.97 -32.65 -24.83
CA LEU A 12 -9.91 -31.53 -24.63
C LEU A 12 -9.75 -30.83 -23.27
N CYS A 13 -9.32 -31.55 -22.22
CA CYS A 13 -9.04 -30.94 -20.92
C CYS A 13 -7.75 -30.09 -20.91
N LEU A 14 -6.75 -30.46 -21.73
CA LEU A 14 -5.50 -29.71 -21.83
C LEU A 14 -5.65 -28.38 -22.57
N THR A 15 -6.57 -28.28 -23.54
CA THR A 15 -6.84 -27.03 -24.25
C THR A 15 -7.63 -26.03 -23.42
N GLY A 16 -8.44 -26.48 -22.46
CA GLY A 16 -9.23 -25.59 -21.58
C GLY A 16 -8.39 -24.80 -20.57
N ALA A 17 -7.23 -25.32 -20.17
CA ALA A 17 -6.34 -24.64 -19.24
C ALA A 17 -5.65 -23.41 -19.85
N VAL A 18 -5.34 -23.44 -21.16
CA VAL A 18 -4.64 -22.35 -21.86
C VAL A 18 -5.54 -21.12 -22.04
N PHE A 19 -6.86 -21.31 -22.17
CA PHE A 19 -7.82 -20.22 -22.29
C PHE A 19 -8.30 -19.66 -20.94
N ALA A 20 -8.03 -20.33 -19.82
CA ALA A 20 -8.41 -19.82 -18.50
C ALA A 20 -7.54 -18.62 -18.07
N ASP A 21 -6.22 -18.72 -18.28
CA ASP A 21 -5.27 -17.63 -17.95
C ASP A 21 -5.55 -16.36 -18.77
N GLU A 22 -5.90 -16.48 -20.06
CA GLU A 22 -6.16 -15.31 -20.92
C GLU A 22 -7.46 -14.58 -20.55
N VAL A 23 -8.48 -15.31 -20.10
CA VAL A 23 -9.77 -14.72 -19.68
C VAL A 23 -9.63 -14.03 -18.32
N GLU A 24 -8.79 -14.55 -17.43
CA GLU A 24 -8.54 -13.96 -16.11
C GLU A 24 -7.78 -12.62 -16.23
N ASP A 25 -6.89 -12.47 -17.21
CA ASP A 25 -6.19 -11.20 -17.47
C ASP A 25 -7.08 -10.16 -18.18
N LEU A 26 -8.05 -10.59 -19.00
CA LEU A 26 -9.08 -9.74 -19.61
C LEU A 26 -10.16 -9.27 -18.62
N LEU A 27 -10.31 -9.95 -17.50
CA LEU A 27 -11.25 -9.60 -16.42
C LEU A 27 -10.61 -8.72 -15.33
N LYS A 28 -9.31 -8.44 -15.39
CA LYS A 28 -8.69 -7.46 -14.49
C LYS A 28 -9.23 -6.07 -14.82
N GLU A 29 -9.91 -5.48 -13.84
CA GLU A 29 -10.30 -4.08 -13.90
C GLU A 29 -9.08 -3.20 -14.24
N PRO A 30 -9.25 -2.18 -15.09
CA PRO A 30 -8.15 -1.28 -15.40
C PRO A 30 -7.63 -0.65 -14.11
N VAL A 31 -6.33 -0.81 -13.85
CA VAL A 31 -5.69 -0.28 -12.64
C VAL A 31 -5.89 1.23 -12.61
N SER A 32 -6.77 1.69 -11.72
CA SER A 32 -7.09 3.10 -11.58
C SER A 32 -5.86 3.89 -11.15
N ASN A 33 -5.69 5.07 -11.75
CA ASN A 33 -4.64 6.03 -11.41
C ASN A 33 -4.99 6.91 -10.21
N GLU A 34 -6.17 6.70 -9.61
CA GLU A 34 -6.66 7.52 -8.53
C GLU A 34 -5.88 7.24 -7.22
N ILE A 35 -5.51 8.32 -6.54
CA ILE A 35 -4.84 8.25 -5.25
C ILE A 35 -5.87 7.84 -4.21
N GLN A 36 -5.65 6.69 -3.58
CA GLN A 36 -6.50 6.17 -2.52
C GLN A 36 -5.96 6.64 -1.17
N THR A 37 -6.81 7.31 -0.39
CA THR A 37 -6.48 7.66 1.00
C THR A 37 -6.88 6.52 1.92
N ILE A 38 -5.91 5.95 2.62
CA ILE A 38 -6.11 4.82 3.53
C ILE A 38 -5.75 5.28 4.95
N ILE A 39 -6.64 5.01 5.89
CA ILE A 39 -6.37 5.16 7.33
C ILE A 39 -6.01 3.76 7.84
N PRO A 40 -4.78 3.54 8.33
CA PRO A 40 -4.39 2.24 8.88
C PRO A 40 -5.31 1.81 10.02
N GLU A 41 -5.63 0.52 10.08
CA GLU A 41 -6.43 -0.08 11.17
C GLU A 41 -5.67 0.00 12.49
N ASP A 42 -4.40 -0.42 12.47
CA ASP A 42 -3.42 -0.14 13.53
C ASP A 42 -2.49 0.99 13.09
N GLN A 43 -2.47 2.06 13.87
CA GLN A 43 -1.62 3.21 13.59
C GLN A 43 -0.25 3.14 14.26
N HIS A 44 0.00 2.15 15.14
CA HIS A 44 1.29 2.00 15.83
C HIS A 44 1.78 3.27 16.52
N VAL A 45 0.86 4.07 17.06
CA VAL A 45 1.17 5.35 17.75
C VAL A 45 1.03 5.19 19.25
N THR A 46 1.97 5.77 20.00
CA THR A 46 1.84 5.93 21.45
C THR A 46 1.28 7.31 21.78
N ASN A 47 1.60 8.31 20.96
CA ASN A 47 1.12 9.66 21.09
C ASN A 47 -0.37 9.78 20.71
N LYS A 48 -1.18 10.21 21.67
CA LYS A 48 -2.65 10.35 21.51
C LYS A 48 -3.07 11.44 20.52
N THR A 49 -2.20 12.40 20.19
CA THR A 49 -2.50 13.45 19.20
C THR A 49 -2.03 13.08 17.80
N ALA A 50 -1.31 11.96 17.67
CA ALA A 50 -0.80 11.50 16.39
C ALA A 50 -1.90 10.89 15.53
N LYS A 51 -1.81 11.14 14.23
CA LYS A 51 -2.66 10.56 13.20
C LYS A 51 -1.81 10.12 12.03
N VAL A 52 -2.03 8.90 11.56
CA VAL A 52 -1.35 8.34 10.40
C VAL A 52 -2.33 8.24 9.23
N ARG A 53 -1.85 8.61 8.04
CA ARG A 53 -2.58 8.50 6.79
C ARG A 53 -1.64 8.01 5.70
N LEU A 54 -2.14 7.14 4.83
CA LEU A 54 -1.47 6.69 3.63
C LEU A 54 -2.19 7.26 2.40
N GLU A 55 -1.42 7.68 1.40
CA GLU A 55 -1.88 7.91 0.04
C GLU A 55 -1.25 6.84 -0.85
N TYR A 56 -2.07 5.95 -1.39
CA TYR A 56 -1.65 4.84 -2.24
C TYR A 56 -2.03 5.10 -3.70
N THR A 57 -1.08 4.91 -4.62
CA THR A 57 -1.30 5.00 -6.06
C THR A 57 -1.15 3.61 -6.67
N PRO A 58 -2.26 2.91 -7.00
CA PRO A 58 -2.21 1.52 -7.44
C PRO A 58 -1.42 1.30 -8.73
N LEU A 59 -1.43 2.25 -9.67
CA LEU A 59 -0.73 2.08 -10.94
C LEU A 59 0.79 1.96 -10.78
N THR A 60 1.37 2.68 -9.83
CA THR A 60 2.83 2.76 -9.62
C THR A 60 3.31 1.99 -8.40
N ASP A 61 2.39 1.40 -7.63
CA ASP A 61 2.60 0.79 -6.32
C ASP A 61 3.28 1.77 -5.32
N GLU A 62 2.97 3.05 -5.45
CA GLU A 62 3.56 4.11 -4.65
C GLU A 62 2.71 4.44 -3.42
N VAL A 63 3.37 4.59 -2.28
CA VAL A 63 2.73 4.97 -1.02
C VAL A 63 3.42 6.18 -0.42
N ARG A 64 2.62 7.19 -0.08
CA ARG A 64 3.05 8.34 0.73
C ARG A 64 2.42 8.24 2.10
N LEU A 65 3.25 8.14 3.12
CA LEU A 65 2.85 8.10 4.52
C LEU A 65 2.98 9.49 5.12
N TYR A 66 1.93 9.90 5.83
CA TYR A 66 1.87 11.12 6.60
C TYR A 66 1.58 10.77 8.06
N TYR A 67 2.53 11.06 8.94
CA TYR A 67 2.33 11.03 10.39
C TYR A 67 2.23 12.48 10.85
N THR A 68 1.14 12.86 11.50
CA THR A 68 0.91 14.23 11.96
C THR A 68 0.58 14.24 13.44
N CYS A 69 1.26 15.07 14.23
CA CYS A 69 0.98 15.26 15.65
C CYS A 69 1.17 16.72 16.08
N ALA A 70 0.76 17.06 17.30
CA ALA A 70 1.03 18.37 17.87
C ALA A 70 2.55 18.62 17.95
N ALA A 71 3.02 19.80 17.52
CA ALA A 71 4.46 20.05 17.35
C ALA A 71 5.28 19.91 18.64
N VAL A 72 4.67 20.17 19.79
CA VAL A 72 5.30 20.07 21.12
C VAL A 72 5.53 18.60 21.52
N GLN A 73 4.76 17.67 20.95
CA GLN A 73 4.82 16.24 21.23
C GLN A 73 5.48 15.46 20.08
N PHE A 74 6.16 16.16 19.16
CA PHE A 74 6.80 15.50 18.04
C PHE A 74 8.10 14.83 18.48
N ASP A 75 8.12 13.51 18.36
CA ASP A 75 9.33 12.69 18.46
C ASP A 75 9.60 12.05 17.10
N GLN A 76 10.80 12.30 16.56
CA GLN A 76 11.18 11.79 15.24
C GLN A 76 11.38 10.27 15.23
N GLY A 77 11.85 9.69 16.34
CA GLY A 77 12.05 8.26 16.48
C GLY A 77 10.72 7.51 16.51
N GLU A 78 9.75 8.02 17.27
CA GLU A 78 8.37 7.50 17.29
C GLU A 78 7.76 7.55 15.89
N ALA A 79 7.79 8.71 15.23
CA ALA A 79 7.22 8.88 13.89
C ALA A 79 7.83 7.91 12.86
N MET A 80 9.15 7.71 12.91
CA MET A 80 9.85 6.77 12.01
C MET A 80 9.49 5.31 12.31
N ASN A 81 9.44 4.93 13.59
CA ASN A 81 9.07 3.57 13.99
C ASN A 81 7.61 3.25 13.60
N THR A 82 6.70 4.18 13.85
CA THR A 82 5.31 4.11 13.39
C THR A 82 5.25 3.96 11.87
N ALA A 83 6.01 4.78 11.13
CA ALA A 83 6.02 4.71 9.68
C ALA A 83 6.49 3.35 9.17
N LEU A 84 7.56 2.80 9.75
CA LEU A 84 8.07 1.47 9.40
C LEU A 84 7.05 0.36 9.70
N ALA A 85 6.39 0.41 10.86
CA ALA A 85 5.38 -0.58 11.23
C ALA A 85 4.16 -0.53 10.30
N VAL A 86 3.62 0.66 10.04
CA VAL A 86 2.47 0.84 9.14
C VAL A 86 2.82 0.43 7.70
N LEU A 87 4.01 0.77 7.21
CA LEU A 87 4.45 0.34 5.87
C LEU A 87 4.65 -1.17 5.80
N LYS A 88 5.11 -1.82 6.87
CA LYS A 88 5.23 -3.27 6.96
C LYS A 88 3.87 -3.95 6.94
N ASP A 89 2.91 -3.47 7.71
CA ASP A 89 1.54 -4.00 7.70
C ASP A 89 0.90 -3.86 6.31
N PHE A 90 1.13 -2.71 5.66
CA PHE A 90 0.69 -2.50 4.28
C PHE A 90 1.38 -3.47 3.31
N GLN A 91 2.68 -3.73 3.50
CA GLN A 91 3.45 -4.68 2.70
C GLN A 91 2.84 -6.09 2.79
N GLU A 92 2.59 -6.56 4.01
CA GLU A 92 2.09 -7.90 4.31
C GLU A 92 0.65 -8.07 3.81
N LYS A 93 -0.21 -7.08 4.06
CA LYS A 93 -1.63 -7.11 3.62
C LYS A 93 -1.77 -7.17 2.10
N ASN A 94 -0.85 -6.57 1.36
CA ASN A 94 -0.89 -6.51 -0.11
C ASN A 94 0.13 -7.44 -0.79
N GLN A 95 0.78 -8.34 -0.04
CA GLN A 95 1.70 -9.36 -0.55
C GLN A 95 2.89 -8.82 -1.36
N TYR A 96 3.44 -7.67 -0.98
CA TYR A 96 4.66 -7.13 -1.59
C TYR A 96 5.93 -7.78 -1.00
N TYR A 97 6.98 -7.94 -1.80
CA TYR A 97 8.26 -8.51 -1.35
C TYR A 97 9.13 -7.50 -0.60
N SER A 98 9.14 -6.25 -1.06
CA SER A 98 9.94 -5.17 -0.48
C SER A 98 9.42 -3.80 -0.92
N TYR A 99 10.02 -2.73 -0.39
CA TYR A 99 9.81 -1.38 -0.89
C TYR A 99 11.13 -0.62 -0.95
N LYS A 100 11.12 0.45 -1.75
CA LYS A 100 12.25 1.38 -1.93
C LYS A 100 11.81 2.78 -1.58
N TYR A 101 12.67 3.52 -0.89
CA TYR A 101 12.44 4.95 -0.66
C TYR A 101 12.63 5.72 -1.96
N MET A 102 11.58 6.40 -2.38
CA MET A 102 11.58 7.27 -3.57
C MET A 102 12.14 8.65 -3.25
N ARG A 103 12.04 9.05 -1.98
CA ARG A 103 12.60 10.30 -1.46
C ARG A 103 13.06 10.09 -0.02
N ARG A 104 14.02 10.89 0.42
CA ARG A 104 14.38 10.98 1.85
C ARG A 104 13.17 11.48 2.64
N ASP A 105 12.94 10.83 3.76
CA ASP A 105 11.92 11.23 4.71
C ASP A 105 12.16 12.66 5.20
N SER A 106 11.07 13.40 5.45
CA SER A 106 11.16 14.81 5.79
C SER A 106 10.13 15.19 6.83
N VAL A 107 10.45 16.22 7.61
CA VAL A 107 9.55 16.77 8.62
C VAL A 107 9.21 18.20 8.25
N LYS A 108 7.93 18.54 8.33
CA LYS A 108 7.43 19.90 8.16
C LYS A 108 6.69 20.34 9.41
N TYR A 109 6.96 21.56 9.83
CA TYR A 109 6.20 22.23 10.89
C TYR A 109 5.34 23.31 10.27
N TYR A 110 4.09 23.37 10.69
CA TYR A 110 3.17 24.41 10.23
C TYR A 110 2.25 24.84 11.36
N LYS A 111 1.70 26.06 11.23
CA LYS A 111 0.70 26.58 12.14
C LYS A 111 -0.64 26.53 11.43
N ASP A 112 -1.64 25.95 12.06
CA ASP A 112 -3.02 26.03 11.58
C ASP A 112 -3.53 27.45 11.82
N GLU A 113 -3.92 28.13 10.74
CA GLU A 113 -4.39 29.52 10.78
C GLU A 113 -5.72 29.66 11.54
N LYS A 114 -6.56 28.62 11.53
CA LYS A 114 -7.89 28.67 12.17
C LYS A 114 -7.79 28.49 13.68
N THR A 115 -6.99 27.52 14.12
CA THR A 115 -6.89 27.14 15.53
C THR A 115 -5.69 27.76 16.24
N GLY A 116 -4.71 28.25 15.48
CA GLY A 116 -3.43 28.74 16.00
C GLY A 116 -2.47 27.63 16.47
N PHE A 117 -2.88 26.36 16.41
CA PHE A 117 -2.05 25.24 16.86
C PHE A 117 -0.88 24.99 15.92
N LYS A 118 0.28 24.64 16.50
CA LYS A 118 1.45 24.21 15.76
C LYS A 118 1.43 22.69 15.60
N TRP A 119 1.57 22.23 14.37
CA TRP A 119 1.60 20.83 14.00
C TRP A 119 2.97 20.46 13.44
N ALA A 120 3.36 19.21 13.66
CA ALA A 120 4.51 18.59 13.01
C ALA A 120 3.99 17.44 12.15
N GLN A 121 4.51 17.36 10.92
CA GLN A 121 4.18 16.30 9.99
C GLN A 121 5.46 15.64 9.50
N TYR A 122 5.57 14.34 9.74
CA TYR A 122 6.56 13.46 9.15
C TYR A 122 6.01 12.88 7.85
N PHE A 123 6.85 12.85 6.82
CA PHE A 123 6.53 12.38 5.49
C PHE A 123 7.52 11.28 5.08
N SER A 124 6.98 10.15 4.62
CA SER A 124 7.75 9.10 3.97
C SER A 124 7.14 8.73 2.63
N TYR A 125 8.00 8.48 1.63
CA TYR A 125 7.57 8.15 0.27
C TYR A 125 8.32 6.94 -0.24
N VAL A 126 7.55 5.87 -0.44
CA VAL A 126 8.07 4.57 -0.84
C VAL A 126 7.34 4.05 -2.07
N ARG A 127 8.02 3.17 -2.81
CA ARG A 127 7.44 2.39 -3.89
C ARG A 127 7.62 0.92 -3.58
N PHE A 128 6.52 0.18 -3.57
CA PHE A 128 6.51 -1.25 -3.31
C PHE A 128 6.94 -2.05 -4.55
N GLN A 129 7.44 -3.26 -4.30
CA GLN A 129 7.87 -4.20 -5.33
C GLN A 129 7.13 -5.52 -5.16
N ARG A 130 6.43 -5.93 -6.22
CA ARG A 130 5.91 -7.28 -6.41
C ARG A 130 6.90 -8.14 -7.19
#